data_AF-A0A3C0PCG4-F1
#
_entry.id   AF-A0A3C0PCG4-F1
#
_cell.length_a   1.000
_cell.length_b   1.000
_cell.length_c   1.000
_cell.angle_alpha   90.00
_cell.angle_beta   90.00
_cell.angle_gamma   90.00
#
_symmetry.space_group_name_H-M   'P 1'
#
loop_
_entity.id
_entity.type
_entity.pdbx_description
1 polymer ?
#
loop_
_entity_poly.entity_id
_entity_poly.type
_entity_poly.pdbx_seq_one_letter_code
_entity_poly.pdbx_strand_id
1 'polypeptide(L)'
;MNSIGFYGNFLTEIKQRIQQAQAKAVLSVNAELILLYWDIGRIIAKRQQDEGWGAGVIPQLSRDIRNELPEQKGFSERNIKFMVQLYNEYEGSIGKQPVSQLEERKQLVSQIPWGHNILLMQRLEAPEIRFWYMREIIKTGWSRDILSSMIKSDLYNRQGQIAHNFNTTLPQPQSELVRQAFKDPYIFDFLTLTQPFQERELETELVKHLEKFLLELGAGFAFLGRQYKLTVTNQDFYLDLLF
;
A
#
# COMPACT_ATOMS: atom_id res chain seq x y z
N MET A 1 18.92 16.21 41.98
CA MET A 1 18.09 16.43 40.77
C MET A 1 18.30 15.25 39.82
N ASN A 2 17.25 14.51 39.49
CA ASN A 2 17.33 13.20 38.81
C ASN A 2 17.67 13.32 37.31
N SER A 3 18.97 13.40 36.96
CA SER A 3 19.45 13.44 35.57
C SER A 3 19.02 12.23 34.72
N ILE A 4 18.80 11.07 35.35
CA ILE A 4 18.39 9.82 34.68
C ILE A 4 16.96 9.92 34.12
N GLY A 5 16.04 10.60 34.84
CA GLY A 5 14.67 10.83 34.38
C GLY A 5 14.59 11.81 33.20
N PHE A 6 15.46 12.83 33.20
CA PHE A 6 15.57 13.77 32.09
C PHE A 6 16.11 13.11 30.81
N TYR A 7 17.13 12.25 30.93
CA TYR A 7 17.64 11.51 29.78
C TYR A 7 16.62 10.52 29.20
N GLY A 8 15.86 9.81 30.05
CA GLY A 8 14.80 8.90 29.59
C GLY A 8 13.70 9.61 28.78
N ASN A 9 13.26 10.77 29.23
CA ASN A 9 12.28 11.60 28.52
C ASN A 9 12.86 12.15 27.20
N PHE A 10 14.10 12.65 27.22
CA PHE A 10 14.80 13.11 26.03
C PHE A 10 14.96 11.99 24.98
N LEU A 11 15.39 10.80 25.40
CA LEU A 11 15.50 9.64 24.51
C LEU A 11 14.15 9.25 23.91
N THR A 12 13.07 9.31 24.70
CA THR A 12 11.72 9.03 24.21
C THR A 12 11.28 10.05 23.16
N GLU A 13 11.54 11.34 23.37
CA GLU A 13 11.24 12.38 22.39
C GLU A 13 12.02 12.17 21.08
N ILE A 14 13.32 11.87 21.16
CA ILE A 14 14.14 11.61 19.99
C ILE A 14 13.64 10.36 19.23
N LYS A 15 13.32 9.27 19.94
CA LYS A 15 12.74 8.06 19.33
C LYS A 15 11.43 8.35 18.62
N GLN A 16 10.54 9.14 19.24
CA GLN A 16 9.27 9.53 18.62
C GLN A 16 9.49 10.36 17.35
N ARG A 17 10.42 11.31 17.34
CA ARG A 17 10.75 12.12 16.15
C ARG A 17 11.31 11.26 15.01
N ILE A 18 12.19 10.31 15.32
CA ILE A 18 12.74 9.36 14.35
C ILE A 18 11.61 8.53 13.73
N GLN A 19 10.75 7.93 14.57
CA GLN A 19 9.61 7.13 14.12
C GLN A 19 8.63 7.92 13.25
N GLN A 20 8.35 9.18 13.61
CA GLN A 20 7.50 10.07 12.82
C GLN A 20 8.11 10.40 11.45
N ALA A 21 9.41 10.67 11.40
CA ALA A 21 10.11 10.95 10.14
C ALA A 21 10.08 9.73 9.20
N GLN A 22 10.29 8.52 9.74
CA GLN A 22 10.23 7.28 8.96
C GLN A 22 8.81 6.98 8.49
N ALA A 23 7.81 7.13 9.36
CA ALA A 23 6.40 7.01 8.99
C ALA A 23 6.05 7.93 7.82
N LYS A 24 6.48 9.19 7.87
CA LYS A 24 6.27 10.15 6.79
C LYS A 24 6.94 9.69 5.49
N ALA A 25 8.18 9.22 5.56
CA ALA A 25 8.90 8.73 4.37
C ALA A 25 8.12 7.60 3.68
N VAL A 26 7.61 6.65 4.46
CA VAL A 26 6.90 5.46 3.94
C VAL A 26 5.58 5.84 3.29
N LEU A 27 4.82 6.72 3.94
CA LEU A 27 3.57 7.22 3.37
C LEU A 27 3.81 8.04 2.10
N SER A 28 4.91 8.80 2.03
CA SER A 28 5.31 9.48 0.80
C SER A 28 5.64 8.48 -0.32
N VAL A 29 6.41 7.44 -0.03
CA VAL A 29 6.75 6.40 -1.01
C VAL A 29 5.50 5.66 -1.49
N ASN A 30 4.60 5.29 -0.58
CA ASN A 30 3.30 4.73 -0.93
C ASN A 30 2.54 5.65 -1.89
N ALA A 31 2.44 6.94 -1.55
CA ALA A 31 1.71 7.89 -2.38
C ALA A 31 2.29 7.99 -3.79
N GLU A 32 3.62 8.07 -3.92
CA GLU A 32 4.30 8.09 -5.22
C GLU A 32 4.05 6.82 -6.03
N LEU A 33 4.13 5.64 -5.39
CA LEU A 33 3.85 4.37 -6.06
C LEU A 33 2.41 4.30 -6.60
N ILE A 34 1.43 4.70 -5.78
CA ILE A 34 0.02 4.70 -6.19
C ILE A 34 -0.24 5.73 -7.29
N LEU A 35 0.39 6.90 -7.23
CA LEU A 35 0.29 7.91 -8.28
C LEU A 35 0.93 7.44 -9.59
N LEU A 36 2.06 6.73 -9.52
CA LEU A 36 2.65 6.07 -10.69
C LEU A 36 1.68 5.05 -11.30
N TYR A 37 1.09 4.19 -10.49
CA TYR A 37 0.10 3.20 -10.95
C TYR A 37 -1.13 3.86 -11.58
N TRP A 38 -1.62 4.95 -11.00
CA TRP A 38 -2.67 5.75 -11.61
C TRP A 38 -2.25 6.31 -12.97
N ASP A 39 -1.04 6.86 -13.08
CA ASP A 39 -0.53 7.45 -14.32
C ASP A 39 -0.34 6.43 -15.43
N ILE A 40 0.16 5.24 -15.10
CA ILE A 40 0.27 4.10 -16.02
C ILE A 40 -1.12 3.67 -16.50
N GLY A 41 -2.08 3.56 -15.58
CA GLY A 41 -3.48 3.29 -15.90
C GLY A 41 -4.05 4.29 -16.90
N ARG A 42 -3.83 5.60 -16.65
CA ARG A 42 -4.21 6.70 -17.54
C ARG A 42 -3.60 6.55 -18.93
N ILE A 43 -2.29 6.34 -19.01
CA ILE A 43 -1.57 6.25 -20.29
C ILE A 43 -2.13 5.09 -21.13
N ILE A 44 -2.34 3.93 -20.51
CA ILE A 44 -2.86 2.75 -21.20
C ILE A 44 -4.31 2.99 -21.64
N ALA A 45 -5.17 3.48 -20.76
CA ALA A 45 -6.58 3.74 -21.07
C ALA A 45 -6.73 4.75 -22.23
N LYS A 46 -5.94 5.82 -22.21
CA LYS A 46 -5.91 6.82 -23.29
C LYS A 46 -5.50 6.21 -24.63
N ARG A 47 -4.44 5.39 -24.66
CA ARG A 47 -4.01 4.73 -25.91
C ARG A 47 -5.02 3.67 -26.40
N GLN A 48 -5.71 3.00 -25.49
CA GLN A 48 -6.82 2.11 -25.85
C GLN A 48 -7.97 2.87 -26.53
N GLN A 49 -8.29 4.07 -26.05
CA GLN A 49 -9.32 4.93 -26.62
C GLN A 49 -8.90 5.54 -27.97
N ASP A 50 -7.70 6.13 -28.04
CA ASP A 50 -7.24 6.93 -29.18
C ASP A 50 -6.70 6.07 -30.33
N GLU A 51 -6.00 4.96 -30.01
CA GLU A 51 -5.27 4.12 -30.97
C GLU A 51 -5.89 2.73 -31.14
N GLY A 52 -6.98 2.42 -30.43
CA GLY A 52 -7.67 1.13 -30.51
C GLY A 52 -6.85 -0.07 -30.02
N TRP A 53 -5.92 0.16 -29.08
CA TRP A 53 -5.07 -0.88 -28.53
C TRP A 53 -5.88 -2.06 -27.98
N GLY A 54 -5.71 -3.23 -28.61
CA GLY A 54 -6.46 -4.44 -28.29
C GLY A 54 -5.93 -5.22 -27.07
N ALA A 55 -6.54 -6.37 -26.80
CA ALA A 55 -6.27 -7.21 -25.63
C ALA A 55 -4.81 -7.71 -25.51
N GLY A 56 -4.02 -7.66 -26.58
CA GLY A 56 -2.62 -8.11 -26.60
C GLY A 56 -1.60 -7.13 -26.00
N VAL A 57 -1.97 -5.86 -25.80
CA VAL A 57 -1.00 -4.84 -25.37
C VAL A 57 -0.56 -5.02 -23.93
N ILE A 58 -1.49 -5.28 -23.00
CA ILE A 58 -1.12 -5.50 -21.59
C ILE A 58 -0.21 -6.74 -21.42
N PRO A 59 -0.51 -7.91 -22.04
CA PRO A 59 0.41 -9.04 -22.05
C PRO A 59 1.81 -8.75 -22.61
N GLN A 60 1.89 -7.92 -23.66
CA GLN A 60 3.18 -7.51 -24.23
C GLN A 60 3.93 -6.59 -23.26
N LEU A 61 3.27 -5.55 -22.77
CA LEU A 61 3.85 -4.58 -21.84
C LEU A 61 4.34 -5.23 -20.54
N SER A 62 3.58 -6.18 -19.99
CA SER A 62 3.99 -6.92 -18.79
C SER A 62 5.28 -7.72 -19.03
N ARG A 63 5.41 -8.36 -20.19
CA ARG A 63 6.61 -9.10 -20.57
C ARG A 63 7.79 -8.17 -20.80
N ASP A 64 7.59 -7.06 -21.50
CA ASP A 64 8.66 -6.12 -21.83
C ASP A 64 9.18 -5.42 -20.59
N ILE A 65 8.31 -4.94 -19.70
CA ILE A 65 8.72 -4.35 -18.41
C ILE A 65 9.50 -5.38 -17.58
N ARG A 66 9.05 -6.63 -17.52
CA ARG A 66 9.77 -7.68 -16.78
C ARG A 66 11.15 -7.97 -17.38
N ASN A 67 11.32 -7.86 -18.68
CA ASN A 67 12.59 -8.11 -19.35
C ASN A 67 13.56 -6.93 -19.23
N GLU A 68 13.05 -5.70 -19.34
CA GLU A 68 13.84 -4.47 -19.30
C GLU A 68 14.12 -4.00 -17.87
N LEU A 69 13.19 -4.27 -16.94
CA LEU A 69 13.24 -3.88 -15.53
C LEU A 69 12.97 -5.10 -14.62
N PRO A 70 13.83 -6.14 -14.63
CA PRO A 70 13.56 -7.40 -13.93
C PRO A 70 13.48 -7.27 -12.40
N GLU A 71 14.11 -6.25 -11.82
CA GLU A 71 14.04 -5.94 -10.38
C GLU A 71 12.72 -5.26 -9.99
N GLN A 72 12.00 -4.69 -10.96
CA GLN A 72 10.73 -4.00 -10.73
C GLN A 72 9.57 -5.01 -10.77
N LYS A 73 9.11 -5.45 -9.59
CA LYS A 73 7.88 -6.24 -9.48
C LYS A 73 6.66 -5.32 -9.45
N GLY A 74 5.48 -5.92 -9.50
CA GLY A 74 4.22 -5.18 -9.57
C GLY A 74 3.74 -4.88 -10.98
N PHE A 75 4.44 -5.33 -12.02
CA PHE A 75 4.03 -5.15 -13.42
C PHE A 75 3.53 -6.44 -14.08
N SER A 76 2.93 -7.34 -13.30
CA SER A 76 2.20 -8.49 -13.86
C SER A 76 1.01 -8.01 -14.69
N GLU A 77 0.58 -8.78 -15.69
CA GLU A 77 -0.60 -8.46 -16.51
C GLU A 77 -1.82 -8.14 -15.66
N ARG A 78 -2.03 -8.91 -14.59
CA ARG A 78 -3.13 -8.70 -13.64
C ARG A 78 -3.01 -7.35 -12.93
N ASN A 79 -1.80 -7.00 -12.48
CA ASN A 79 -1.60 -5.74 -11.76
C ASN A 79 -1.73 -4.53 -12.70
N ILE A 80 -1.23 -4.62 -13.93
CA ILE A 80 -1.42 -3.58 -14.96
C ILE A 80 -2.91 -3.40 -15.26
N LYS A 81 -3.70 -4.48 -15.34
CA LYS A 81 -5.16 -4.38 -15.47
C LYS A 81 -5.79 -3.64 -14.28
N PHE A 82 -5.31 -3.87 -13.05
CA PHE A 82 -5.76 -3.10 -11.90
C PHE A 82 -5.35 -1.62 -11.94
N MET A 83 -4.18 -1.28 -12.51
CA MET A 83 -3.78 0.12 -12.73
C MET A 83 -4.76 0.84 -13.67
N VAL A 84 -5.13 0.18 -14.78
CA VAL A 84 -6.14 0.69 -15.72
C VAL A 84 -7.51 0.81 -15.04
N GLN A 85 -7.90 -0.20 -14.26
CA GLN A 85 -9.14 -0.15 -13.48
C GLN A 85 -9.14 1.01 -12.49
N LEU A 86 -8.05 1.21 -11.73
CA LEU A 86 -7.90 2.31 -10.76
C LEU A 86 -8.18 3.65 -11.45
N TYR A 87 -7.53 3.90 -12.58
CA TYR A 87 -7.74 5.13 -13.34
C TYR A 87 -9.20 5.28 -13.78
N ASN A 88 -9.76 4.27 -14.44
CA ASN A 88 -11.12 4.33 -14.99
C ASN A 88 -12.19 4.49 -13.90
N GLU A 89 -12.06 3.82 -12.76
CA GLU A 89 -13.04 3.84 -11.67
C GLU A 89 -13.11 5.20 -10.95
N TYR A 90 -11.98 5.91 -10.86
CA TYR A 90 -11.88 7.12 -10.05
C TYR A 90 -11.80 8.41 -10.87
N GLU A 91 -11.44 8.33 -12.16
CA GLU A 91 -11.58 9.42 -13.13
C GLU A 91 -12.94 9.40 -13.85
N GLY A 92 -13.50 8.21 -14.11
CA GLY A 92 -14.59 7.93 -15.07
C GLY A 92 -16.00 8.43 -14.73
N SER A 93 -16.14 9.52 -13.98
CA SER A 93 -17.42 10.24 -13.98
C SER A 93 -17.51 11.03 -15.30
N ILE A 94 -18.41 10.62 -16.21
CA ILE A 94 -18.57 11.06 -17.62
C ILE A 94 -18.96 12.56 -17.79
N GLY A 95 -18.68 13.42 -16.81
CA GLY A 95 -18.87 14.86 -16.88
C GLY A 95 -17.54 15.60 -16.66
N LYS A 96 -17.44 16.84 -17.15
CA LYS A 96 -16.35 17.77 -16.78
C LYS A 96 -16.34 17.91 -15.26
N GLN A 97 -15.46 17.18 -14.59
CA GLN A 97 -15.30 17.30 -13.14
C GLN A 97 -14.49 18.55 -12.80
N PRO A 98 -14.82 19.27 -11.72
CA PRO A 98 -13.94 20.31 -11.19
C PRO A 98 -12.57 19.71 -10.84
N VAL A 99 -11.49 20.41 -11.20
CA VAL A 99 -10.10 19.99 -10.91
C VAL A 99 -9.91 19.66 -9.42
N SER A 100 -10.55 20.40 -8.53
CA SER A 100 -10.49 20.17 -7.09
C SER A 100 -11.01 18.80 -6.63
N GLN A 101 -12.06 18.27 -7.27
CA GLN A 101 -12.62 16.96 -6.93
C GLN A 101 -11.71 15.82 -7.40
N LEU A 102 -11.08 15.98 -8.56
CA LEU A 102 -10.11 15.01 -9.07
C LEU A 102 -8.89 14.93 -8.15
N GLU A 103 -8.37 16.09 -7.71
CA GLU A 103 -7.24 16.13 -6.78
C GLU A 103 -7.59 15.51 -5.41
N GLU A 104 -8.80 15.74 -4.88
CA GLU A 104 -9.25 15.07 -3.65
C GLU A 104 -9.27 13.53 -3.82
N ARG A 105 -9.80 13.03 -4.94
CA ARG A 105 -9.87 11.58 -5.20
C ARG A 105 -8.49 10.96 -5.31
N LYS A 106 -7.59 11.57 -6.09
CA LYS A 106 -6.20 11.13 -6.22
C LYS A 106 -5.50 11.13 -4.87
N GLN A 107 -5.73 12.17 -4.06
CA GLN A 107 -5.19 12.27 -2.71
C GLN A 107 -5.71 11.17 -1.77
N LEU A 108 -6.99 10.80 -1.83
CA LEU A 108 -7.52 9.70 -1.01
C LEU A 108 -6.95 8.35 -1.42
N VAL A 109 -6.88 8.10 -2.72
CA VAL A 109 -6.36 6.85 -3.30
C VAL A 109 -4.88 6.67 -2.99
N SER A 110 -4.08 7.73 -3.08
CA SER A 110 -2.63 7.69 -2.81
C SER A 110 -2.28 7.55 -1.33
N GLN A 111 -3.22 7.82 -0.42
CA GLN A 111 -2.98 7.74 1.02
C GLN A 111 -3.15 6.33 1.60
N ILE A 112 -3.68 5.38 0.84
CA ILE A 112 -3.87 4.00 1.30
C ILE A 112 -2.99 3.02 0.52
N PRO A 113 -2.63 1.86 1.10
CA PRO A 113 -1.83 0.85 0.41
C PRO A 113 -2.50 0.28 -0.84
N TRP A 114 -1.72 -0.21 -1.80
CA TRP A 114 -2.25 -0.72 -3.07
C TRP A 114 -3.20 -1.89 -2.88
N GLY A 115 -2.88 -2.78 -1.93
CA GLY A 115 -3.74 -3.90 -1.57
C GLY A 115 -5.13 -3.48 -1.06
N HIS A 116 -5.24 -2.33 -0.40
CA HIS A 116 -6.52 -1.76 0.03
C HIS A 116 -7.29 -1.18 -1.14
N ASN A 117 -6.60 -0.46 -2.04
CA ASN A 117 -7.19 0.04 -3.29
C ASN A 117 -7.80 -1.10 -4.13
N ILE A 118 -7.04 -2.18 -4.35
CA ILE A 118 -7.55 -3.38 -5.05
C ILE A 118 -8.77 -3.95 -4.33
N LEU A 119 -8.69 -4.14 -3.01
CA LEU A 119 -9.80 -4.73 -2.25
C LEU A 119 -11.09 -3.91 -2.41
N LEU A 120 -11.00 -2.58 -2.33
CA LEU A 120 -12.14 -1.69 -2.51
C LEU A 120 -12.72 -1.78 -3.93
N MET A 121 -11.88 -1.73 -4.97
CA MET A 121 -12.32 -1.85 -6.36
C MET A 121 -12.97 -3.21 -6.67
N GLN A 122 -12.49 -4.28 -6.05
CA GLN A 122 -12.99 -5.63 -6.30
C GLN A 122 -14.28 -5.96 -5.53
N ARG A 123 -14.55 -5.29 -4.41
CA ARG A 123 -15.64 -5.67 -3.49
C ARG A 123 -16.81 -4.70 -3.51
N LEU A 124 -16.60 -3.47 -3.97
CA LEU A 124 -17.59 -2.42 -3.96
C LEU A 124 -17.70 -1.87 -5.38
N GLU A 125 -18.91 -1.69 -5.88
CA GLU A 125 -19.15 -1.12 -7.21
C GLU A 125 -19.21 0.41 -7.16
N ALA A 126 -19.89 0.94 -6.14
CA ALA A 126 -20.16 2.35 -5.93
C ALA A 126 -18.89 3.15 -5.49
N PRO A 127 -18.41 4.12 -6.28
CA PRO A 127 -17.25 4.94 -5.93
C PRO A 127 -17.41 5.72 -4.63
N GLU A 128 -18.61 6.22 -4.33
CA GLU A 128 -18.91 6.96 -3.10
C GLU A 128 -18.71 6.11 -1.84
N ILE A 129 -19.08 4.82 -1.90
CA ILE A 129 -18.88 3.88 -0.81
C ILE A 129 -17.38 3.60 -0.65
N ARG A 130 -16.65 3.43 -1.77
CA ARG A 130 -15.19 3.27 -1.73
C ARG A 130 -14.51 4.47 -1.07
N PHE A 131 -14.86 5.70 -1.45
CA PHE A 131 -14.30 6.91 -0.85
C PHE A 131 -14.63 7.04 0.64
N TRP A 132 -15.82 6.61 1.06
CA TRP A 132 -16.17 6.55 2.48
C TRP A 132 -15.24 5.58 3.24
N TYR A 133 -15.03 4.36 2.74
CA TYR A 133 -14.09 3.41 3.36
C TYR A 133 -12.65 3.94 3.34
N MET A 134 -12.21 4.61 2.28
CA MET A 134 -10.87 5.25 2.23
C MET A 134 -10.67 6.24 3.37
N ARG A 135 -11.66 7.10 3.62
CA ARG A 135 -11.61 8.05 4.73
C ARG A 135 -11.55 7.35 6.08
N GLU A 136 -12.33 6.29 6.28
CA GLU A 136 -12.27 5.51 7.52
C GLU A 136 -10.93 4.78 7.67
N ILE A 137 -10.35 4.22 6.60
CA ILE A 137 -9.01 3.62 6.61
C ILE A 137 -7.96 4.66 7.02
N ILE A 138 -7.98 5.86 6.44
CA ILE A 138 -7.04 6.94 6.77
C ILE A 138 -7.17 7.36 8.23
N LYS A 139 -8.41 7.44 8.73
CA LYS A 139 -8.72 7.87 10.10
C LYS A 139 -8.37 6.82 11.16
N THR A 140 -8.58 5.54 10.87
CA THR A 140 -8.52 4.45 11.86
C THR A 140 -7.32 3.53 11.69
N GLY A 141 -6.71 3.54 10.52
CA GLY A 141 -5.61 2.66 10.14
C GLY A 141 -5.99 1.20 9.94
N TRP A 142 -7.19 0.90 9.45
CA TRP A 142 -7.60 -0.49 9.26
C TRP A 142 -6.63 -1.29 8.39
N SER A 143 -6.23 -2.45 8.90
CA SER A 143 -5.57 -3.48 8.11
C SER A 143 -6.51 -3.98 7.01
N ARG A 144 -5.94 -4.64 5.99
CA ARG A 144 -6.73 -5.21 4.89
C ARG A 144 -7.77 -6.23 5.37
N ASP A 145 -7.48 -6.97 6.44
CA ASP A 145 -8.40 -7.97 7.01
C ASP A 145 -9.53 -7.32 7.80
N ILE A 146 -9.23 -6.25 8.54
CA ILE A 146 -10.26 -5.45 9.22
C ILE A 146 -11.15 -4.80 8.16
N LEU A 147 -10.59 -4.18 7.12
CA LEU A 147 -11.34 -3.61 6.01
C LEU A 147 -12.26 -4.65 5.35
N SER A 148 -11.74 -5.84 5.06
CA SER A 148 -12.53 -6.95 4.50
C SER A 148 -13.69 -7.33 5.41
N SER A 149 -13.46 -7.37 6.73
CA SER A 149 -14.50 -7.65 7.72
C SER A 149 -15.55 -6.55 7.78
N MET A 150 -15.13 -5.27 7.74
CA MET A 150 -16.05 -4.13 7.74
C MET A 150 -16.94 -4.11 6.49
N ILE A 151 -16.37 -4.40 5.32
CA ILE A 151 -17.12 -4.52 4.05
C ILE A 151 -18.13 -5.67 4.14
N LYS A 152 -17.71 -6.87 4.56
CA LYS A 152 -18.62 -8.03 4.71
C LYS A 152 -19.76 -7.75 5.66
N SER A 153 -19.48 -6.96 6.68
CA SER A 153 -20.44 -6.58 7.68
C SER A 153 -21.36 -5.44 7.20
N ASP A 154 -21.12 -4.85 6.03
CA ASP A 154 -21.89 -3.72 5.51
C ASP A 154 -21.91 -2.52 6.48
N LEU A 155 -20.73 -2.16 7.00
CA LEU A 155 -20.60 -1.09 7.99
C LEU A 155 -21.14 0.26 7.47
N TYR A 156 -20.93 0.56 6.18
CA TYR A 156 -21.41 1.79 5.53
C TYR A 156 -22.91 2.02 5.76
N ASN A 157 -23.74 1.02 5.47
CA ASN A 157 -25.19 1.14 5.64
C ASN A 157 -25.61 1.12 7.12
N ARG A 158 -24.84 0.44 7.99
CA ARG A 158 -25.13 0.35 9.43
C ARG A 158 -24.71 1.57 10.22
N GLN A 159 -23.87 2.46 9.68
CA GLN A 159 -23.44 3.66 10.37
C GLN A 159 -24.59 4.67 10.59
N GLY A 160 -25.71 4.54 9.87
CA GLY A 160 -26.97 5.23 10.19
C GLY A 160 -27.64 4.75 11.49
N GLN A 161 -27.18 3.64 12.09
CA GLN A 161 -27.76 3.03 13.31
C GLN A 161 -26.78 2.86 14.48
N ILE A 162 -25.46 2.90 14.26
CA ILE A 162 -24.49 2.63 15.34
C ILE A 162 -23.36 3.65 15.32
N ALA A 163 -23.53 4.69 16.13
CA ALA A 163 -22.44 5.58 16.53
C ALA A 163 -21.43 4.79 17.40
N HIS A 164 -20.17 4.79 16.97
CA HIS A 164 -18.95 4.66 17.77
C HIS A 164 -18.83 3.47 18.75
N ASN A 165 -18.33 2.31 18.28
CA ASN A 165 -17.86 1.22 19.17
C ASN A 165 -16.51 0.60 18.73
N PHE A 166 -15.62 1.36 18.08
CA PHE A 166 -14.27 0.87 17.74
C PHE A 166 -13.19 1.73 18.39
N ASN A 167 -13.13 1.69 19.73
CA ASN A 167 -11.99 2.14 20.51
C ASN A 167 -11.46 0.97 21.35
N THR A 168 -10.89 -0.04 20.68
CA THR A 168 -10.14 -1.09 21.36
C THR A 168 -8.72 -1.06 20.83
N THR A 169 -7.87 -0.30 21.54
CA THR A 169 -6.40 -0.32 21.50
C THR A 169 -5.78 -0.63 20.13
N LEU A 170 -6.16 0.15 19.11
CA LEU A 170 -5.43 0.15 17.85
C LEU A 170 -4.13 0.95 18.05
N PRO A 171 -3.00 0.52 17.46
CA PRO A 171 -1.84 1.39 17.34
C PRO A 171 -2.28 2.71 16.67
N GLN A 172 -1.55 3.80 16.92
CA GLN A 172 -1.84 5.10 16.31
C GLN A 172 -2.20 4.91 14.82
N PRO A 173 -3.33 5.41 14.30
CA PRO A 173 -3.84 5.10 12.97
C PRO A 173 -2.79 5.21 11.85
N GLN A 174 -1.90 6.19 11.97
CA GLN A 174 -0.77 6.38 11.07
C GLN A 174 0.26 5.25 11.14
N SER A 175 0.54 4.71 12.33
CA SER A 175 1.47 3.58 12.53
C SER A 175 0.96 2.30 11.87
N GLU A 176 -0.35 2.01 11.95
CA GLU A 176 -0.89 0.82 11.28
C GLU A 176 -0.92 1.00 9.76
N LEU A 177 -1.28 2.17 9.23
CA LEU A 177 -1.17 2.43 7.79
C LEU A 177 0.27 2.32 7.29
N VAL A 178 1.23 2.85 8.04
CA VAL A 178 2.66 2.72 7.73
C VAL A 178 3.06 1.25 7.68
N ARG A 179 2.62 0.43 8.66
CA ARG A 179 2.86 -1.02 8.65
C ARG A 179 2.22 -1.70 7.45
N GLN A 180 1.01 -1.32 7.07
CA GLN A 180 0.32 -1.91 5.92
C GLN A 180 0.97 -1.49 4.59
N ALA A 181 1.41 -0.24 4.47
CA ALA A 181 2.18 0.24 3.33
C ALA A 181 3.49 -0.55 3.21
N PHE A 182 4.23 -0.72 4.31
CA PHE A 182 5.44 -1.56 4.30
C PHE A 182 5.20 -3.03 3.95
N LYS A 183 4.03 -3.59 4.30
CA LYS A 183 3.65 -4.95 3.89
C LYS A 183 3.35 -5.07 2.40
N ASP A 184 3.24 -3.94 1.69
CA ASP A 184 3.08 -3.95 0.25
C ASP A 184 4.39 -4.41 -0.41
N PRO A 185 4.40 -5.59 -1.06
CA PRO A 185 5.62 -6.12 -1.66
C PRO A 185 6.22 -5.18 -2.71
N TYR A 186 5.42 -4.29 -3.30
CA TYR A 186 5.86 -3.40 -4.38
C TYR A 186 6.56 -2.12 -3.89
N ILE A 187 6.39 -1.73 -2.62
CA ILE A 187 7.05 -0.52 -2.09
C ILE A 187 8.58 -0.68 -2.07
N PHE A 188 9.07 -1.87 -1.73
CA PHE A 188 10.50 -2.12 -1.70
C PHE A 188 11.11 -2.10 -3.10
N ASP A 189 10.50 -2.83 -4.04
CA ASP A 189 10.97 -2.88 -5.43
C ASP A 189 10.96 -1.47 -6.07
N PHE A 190 9.99 -0.63 -5.72
CA PHE A 190 9.92 0.76 -6.17
C PHE A 190 11.06 1.64 -5.62
N LEU A 191 11.51 1.40 -4.39
CA LEU A 191 12.61 2.13 -3.77
C LEU A 191 13.98 1.70 -4.29
N THR A 192 14.13 0.43 -4.66
CA THR A 192 15.39 -0.17 -5.07
C THR A 192 15.59 -0.01 -6.58
N LEU A 193 15.65 1.25 -7.04
CA LEU A 193 16.11 1.60 -8.39
C LEU A 193 17.64 1.46 -8.48
N THR A 194 18.17 0.26 -8.26
CA THR A 194 19.60 0.01 -8.44
C THR A 194 19.88 -0.63 -9.78
N GLN A 195 20.81 -0.02 -10.52
CA GLN A 195 21.50 -0.60 -11.67
C GLN A 195 21.89 -2.06 -11.38
N PRO A 196 21.88 -2.96 -12.38
CA PRO A 196 21.90 -4.40 -12.15
C PRO A 196 23.21 -4.98 -11.57
N PHE A 197 24.13 -4.18 -11.02
CA PHE A 197 25.47 -4.67 -10.73
C PHE A 197 26.21 -4.17 -9.49
N GLN A 198 25.65 -3.39 -8.56
CA GLN A 198 26.47 -2.97 -7.40
C GLN A 198 26.09 -3.44 -6.01
N GLU A 199 24.85 -3.46 -5.53
CA GLU A 199 24.71 -3.80 -4.10
C GLU A 199 23.41 -4.55 -3.76
N ARG A 200 23.34 -5.84 -4.12
CA ARG A 200 22.44 -6.79 -3.44
C ARG A 200 22.62 -6.73 -1.92
N GLU A 201 23.83 -6.44 -1.45
CA GLU A 201 24.12 -6.22 -0.04
C GLU A 201 23.44 -4.96 0.50
N LEU A 202 23.43 -3.83 -0.21
CA LEU A 202 22.77 -2.60 0.24
C LEU A 202 21.25 -2.76 0.29
N GLU A 203 20.65 -3.38 -0.72
CA GLU A 203 19.23 -3.74 -0.69
C GLU A 203 18.93 -4.64 0.52
N THR A 204 19.72 -5.69 0.71
CA THR A 204 19.55 -6.64 1.82
C THR A 204 19.74 -5.96 3.18
N GLU A 205 20.69 -5.04 3.31
CA GLU A 205 20.98 -4.33 4.55
C GLU A 205 19.95 -3.23 4.86
N LEU A 206 19.41 -2.55 3.85
CA LEU A 206 18.27 -1.63 3.98
C LEU A 206 17.01 -2.38 4.44
N VAL A 207 16.72 -3.52 3.82
CA VAL A 207 15.57 -4.37 4.17
C VAL A 207 15.73 -4.91 5.58
N LYS A 208 16.89 -5.48 5.94
CA LYS A 208 17.16 -5.94 7.32
C LYS A 208 17.03 -4.82 8.35
N HIS A 209 17.53 -3.62 8.06
CA HIS A 209 17.42 -2.48 8.97
C HIS A 209 15.96 -2.02 9.14
N LEU A 210 15.18 -1.97 8.07
CA LEU A 210 13.76 -1.61 8.12
C LEU A 210 12.91 -2.69 8.81
N GLU A 211 13.18 -3.97 8.57
CA GLU A 211 12.53 -5.11 9.24
C GLU A 211 12.81 -5.10 10.75
N LYS A 212 14.08 -4.96 11.15
CA LYS A 212 14.48 -4.88 12.55
C LYS A 212 13.88 -3.66 13.24
N PHE A 213 13.85 -2.52 12.55
CA PHE A 213 13.22 -1.29 13.03
C PHE A 213 11.71 -1.46 13.30
N LEU A 214 10.99 -2.23 12.48
CA LEU A 214 9.56 -2.50 12.69
C LEU A 214 9.28 -3.44 13.87
N LEU A 215 10.16 -4.41 14.14
CA LEU A 215 10.12 -5.25 15.35
C LEU A 215 10.30 -4.41 16.62
N GLU A 216 11.11 -3.37 16.55
CA GLU A 216 11.35 -2.43 17.66
C GLU A 216 10.20 -1.42 17.87
N LEU A 217 9.24 -1.34 16.93
CA LEU A 217 8.14 -0.37 16.91
C LEU A 217 6.82 -0.87 17.52
N GLY A 218 6.71 -2.13 17.95
CA GLY A 218 5.59 -2.55 18.79
C GLY A 218 5.48 -4.05 19.06
N ALA A 219 5.16 -4.39 20.31
CA ALA A 219 4.87 -5.73 20.77
C ALA A 219 3.70 -6.34 19.98
N GLY A 220 3.93 -7.48 19.31
CA GLY A 220 2.89 -8.26 18.62
C GLY A 220 3.25 -8.85 17.26
N PHE A 221 4.48 -8.67 16.75
CA PHE A 221 4.92 -9.23 15.47
C PHE A 221 6.15 -10.13 15.66
N ALA A 222 6.15 -11.30 15.03
CA ALA A 222 7.31 -12.18 14.96
C ALA A 222 7.63 -12.45 13.49
N PHE A 223 8.51 -11.63 12.92
CA PHE A 223 9.05 -11.89 11.59
C PHE A 223 9.90 -13.18 11.64
N LEU A 224 9.49 -14.19 10.86
CA LEU A 224 10.15 -15.50 10.80
C LEU A 224 11.13 -15.61 9.62
N GLY A 225 10.93 -14.84 8.55
CA GLY A 225 11.88 -14.74 7.44
C GLY A 225 11.26 -14.41 6.09
N ARG A 226 12.13 -14.09 5.12
CA ARG A 226 11.84 -13.91 3.69
C ARG A 226 12.09 -15.22 2.93
N GLN A 227 11.33 -15.49 1.88
CA GLN A 227 11.38 -16.76 1.12
C GLN A 227 11.27 -17.97 2.05
N TYR A 228 10.37 -17.87 3.03
CA TYR A 228 10.24 -18.90 4.05
C TYR A 228 9.71 -20.18 3.41
N LYS A 229 10.51 -21.23 3.49
CA LYS A 229 10.18 -22.54 2.95
C LYS A 229 9.15 -23.20 3.85
N LEU A 230 7.97 -23.45 3.30
CA LEU A 230 6.89 -24.20 3.92
C LEU A 230 6.70 -25.51 3.17
N THR A 231 6.91 -26.62 3.86
CA THR A 231 6.60 -27.94 3.31
C THR A 231 5.22 -28.33 3.80
N VAL A 232 4.24 -28.37 2.89
CA VAL A 232 2.87 -28.85 3.18
C VAL A 232 2.63 -30.08 2.33
N THR A 233 2.29 -31.20 2.97
CA THR A 233 1.94 -32.47 2.28
C THR A 233 2.96 -32.87 1.19
N ASN A 234 4.26 -32.82 1.51
CA ASN A 234 5.38 -33.14 0.62
C ASN A 234 5.54 -32.23 -0.62
N GLN A 235 5.01 -31.00 -0.59
CA GLN A 235 5.32 -29.96 -1.57
C GLN A 235 5.94 -28.74 -0.89
N ASP A 236 6.99 -28.21 -1.50
CA ASP A 236 7.73 -27.05 -1.01
C ASP A 236 7.14 -25.77 -1.59
N PHE A 237 6.66 -24.89 -0.73
CA PHE A 237 6.19 -23.54 -1.04
C PHE A 237 7.17 -22.51 -0.48
N TYR A 238 7.38 -21.41 -1.20
CA TYR A 238 8.20 -20.30 -0.72
C TYR A 238 7.29 -19.10 -0.54
N LEU A 239 7.12 -18.67 0.71
CA LEU A 239 6.42 -17.42 1.01
C LEU A 239 7.40 -16.27 0.91
N ASP A 240 7.09 -15.28 0.07
CA ASP A 240 7.96 -14.12 -0.10
C ASP A 240 8.24 -13.43 1.25
N LEU A 241 7.25 -13.33 2.14
CA LEU A 241 7.40 -12.81 3.50
C LEU A 241 6.50 -13.59 4.47
N LEU A 242 7.05 -14.03 5.62
CA LEU A 242 6.30 -14.67 6.72
C LEU A 242 6.40 -13.82 8.00
N PHE A 243 5.23 -13.41 8.51
CA PHE A 243 5.03 -12.61 9.72
C PHE A 243 4.22 -13.36 10.79
#